data_AF-A0A0X8CL30-F1
#
_entry.id   AF-A0A0X8CL30-F1
#
_cell.length_a   1.000
_cell.length_b   1.000
_cell.length_c   1.000
_cell.angle_alpha   90.00
_cell.angle_beta   90.00
_cell.angle_gamma   90.00
#
_symmetry.space_group_name_H-M   'P 1'
#
loop_
_entity.id
_entity.type
_entity.pdbx_description
1 polymer ?
#
loop_
_entity_poly.entity_id
_entity_poly.type
_entity_poly.pdbx_seq_one_letter_code
_entity_poly.pdbx_strand_id
1 'polypeptide(L)' 'MGIERMHPPRYWLMRAEEFRTKADACEFAETRDTLLKIAQNYLDLARRAKRIRTVDDLDAQMRQDTGQAQG' A
#
# COMPACT_ATOMS: atom_id res chain seq x y z
N MET A 1 -10.39 10.39 -5.10
CA MET A 1 -9.96 9.06 -4.60
C MET A 1 -8.66 9.24 -3.83
N GLY A 2 -8.52 8.62 -2.65
CA GLY A 2 -7.28 8.68 -1.87
C GLY A 2 -6.10 8.06 -2.62
N ILE A 3 -4.89 8.56 -2.38
CA ILE A 3 -3.67 8.12 -3.07
C ILE A 3 -3.48 6.61 -2.94
N GLU A 4 -3.79 6.03 -1.78
CA GLU A 4 -3.72 4.59 -1.53
C GLU A 4 -4.58 3.72 -2.47
N ARG A 5 -5.59 4.29 -3.15
CA ARG A 5 -6.42 3.59 -4.13
C ARG A 5 -5.90 3.68 -5.57
N MET A 6 -4.91 4.56 -5.83
CA MET A 6 -4.41 4.81 -7.18
C MET A 6 -3.50 3.69 -7.71
N HIS A 7 -2.82 2.96 -6.80
CA HIS A 7 -1.93 1.87 -7.16
C HIS A 7 -2.13 0.65 -6.26
N PRO A 8 -1.85 -0.57 -6.74
CA PRO A 8 -1.97 -1.77 -5.94
C PRO A 8 -0.93 -1.79 -4.79
N PRO A 9 -1.18 -2.53 -3.70
CA PRO A 9 -0.27 -2.62 -2.55
C PRO A 9 1.18 -2.94 -2.92
N ARG A 10 1.38 -3.81 -3.91
CA ARG A 10 2.70 -4.21 -4.42
C ARG A 10 3.52 -3.03 -4.95
N TYR A 11 2.88 -2.05 -5.57
CA TYR A 11 3.56 -0.88 -6.10
C TYR A 11 4.14 -0.02 -4.97
N TRP A 12 3.34 0.20 -3.92
CA TRP A 12 3.76 0.95 -2.75
C TRP A 12 4.90 0.25 -1.98
N LEU A 13 4.87 -1.08 -1.90
CA LEU A 13 5.97 -1.87 -1.32
C LEU A 13 7.28 -1.69 -2.11
N MET A 14 7.22 -1.84 -3.43
CA MET A 14 8.39 -1.64 -4.31
C MET A 14 8.99 -0.24 -4.13
N ARG A 15 8.16 0.80 -4.08
CA ARG A 15 8.63 2.18 -3.81
C ARG A 15 9.28 2.29 -2.44
N ALA A 16 8.70 1.70 -1.39
CA ALA A 16 9.31 1.71 -0.06
C ALA A 16 10.71 1.08 -0.06
N GLU A 17 10.88 -0.06 -0.73
CA GLU A 17 12.17 -0.76 -0.86
C GLU A 17 13.22 0.07 -1.62
N GLU A 18 12.83 0.74 -2.71
CA GLU A 18 13.73 1.65 -3.42
C GLU A 18 14.28 2.74 -2.51
N PHE A 19 13.43 3.37 -1.69
CA PHE A 19 13.85 4.43 -0.78
C PHE A 19 14.69 3.90 0.38
N ARG A 20 14.43 2.69 0.89
CA ARG A 20 15.32 2.04 1.88
C ARG A 20 16.69 1.75 1.30
N THR A 21 16.74 1.23 0.07
CA THR A 21 18.01 0.96 -0.62
C THR A 21 18.82 2.24 -0.82
N LYS A 22 18.15 3.33 -1.21
CA LYS A 22 18.78 4.66 -1.30
C LYS A 22 19.26 5.19 0.05
N ALA A 23 18.51 4.95 1.12
CA ALA A 23 18.89 5.35 2.47
C ALA A 23 20.12 4.59 2.97
N ASP A 24 20.19 3.29 2.69
CA ASP A 24 21.32 2.43 3.05
C ASP A 24 22.63 2.87 2.38
N ALA A 25 22.55 3.28 1.11
CA ALA A 25 23.68 3.83 0.37
C ALA A 25 24.01 5.31 0.71
N CYS A 26 23.28 5.96 1.63
CA CYS A 26 23.41 7.39 1.89
C CYS A 26 24.35 7.70 3.06
N GLU A 27 25.44 8.41 2.78
CA GLU A 27 26.43 8.83 3.78
C GLU A 27 25.95 10.03 4.63
N PHE A 28 25.05 10.85 4.09
CA PHE A 28 24.50 12.02 4.79
C PHE A 28 23.36 11.62 5.72
N ALA A 29 23.57 11.80 7.03
CA ALA A 29 22.61 11.36 8.05
C ALA A 29 21.20 11.97 7.88
N GLU A 30 21.11 13.28 7.61
CA GLU A 30 19.81 13.95 7.45
C GLU A 30 19.05 13.47 6.21
N THR A 31 19.77 13.26 5.11
CA THR A 31 19.19 12.73 3.87
C THR A 31 18.74 11.29 4.07
N ARG A 32 19.55 10.45 4.73
CA ARG A 32 19.19 9.07 5.08
C ARG A 32 17.90 9.03 5.90
N ASP A 33 17.79 9.85 6.94
CA ASP A 33 16.60 9.89 7.79
C ASP A 33 15.35 10.34 7.00
N THR A 34 15.52 11.27 6.07
CA THR A 34 14.45 11.70 5.16
C THR A 34 14.01 10.56 4.24
N LEU A 35 14.95 9.83 3.65
CA LEU A 35 14.67 8.67 2.78
C LEU A 35 13.96 7.56 3.55
N LEU A 36 14.35 7.31 4.81
CA LEU A 36 13.67 6.34 5.68
C LEU A 36 12.22 6.75 6.01
N LYS A 37 11.98 8.05 6.29
CA LYS A 37 10.62 8.57 6.50
C LYS A 37 9.76 8.39 5.24
N ILE A 38 10.31 8.66 4.05
CA ILE A 38 9.61 8.46 2.78
C ILE A 38 9.28 6.98 2.57
N ALA A 39 10.23 6.08 2.83
CA ALA A 39 10.00 4.64 2.75
C ALA A 39 8.87 4.19 3.69
N GLN A 40 8.84 4.70 4.92
CA GLN A 40 7.78 4.40 5.89
C GLN A 40 6.41 4.87 5.40
N ASN A 41 6.31 6.06 4.81
CA ASN A 41 5.06 6.57 4.22
C ASN A 41 4.53 5.65 3.12
N TYR A 42 5.42 5.13 2.26
CA TYR A 42 5.04 4.16 1.24
C TYR A 42 4.59 2.82 1.82
N LEU A 43 5.20 2.33 2.91
CA LEU A 43 4.73 1.14 3.61
C LEU A 43 3.31 1.35 4.18
N ASP A 44 3.02 2.52 4.71
CA ASP A 44 1.70 2.82 5.24
C ASP A 44 0.64 2.96 4.13
N LEU A 45 1.01 3.50 2.96
CA LEU A 45 0.18 3.45 1.75
C LEU A 45 -0.09 2.00 1.32
N ALA A 46 0.92 1.13 1.31
CA ALA A 46 0.75 -0.29 0.97
C ALA A 46 -0.24 -0.98 1.91
N ARG A 47 -0.13 -0.72 3.22
CA ARG A 47 -1.04 -1.26 4.24
C ARG A 47 -2.47 -0.76 4.05
N ARG A 48 -2.65 0.54 3.78
CA ARG A 48 -3.97 1.14 3.52
C ARG A 48 -4.58 0.58 2.25
N ALA A 49 -3.82 0.50 1.15
CA ALA A 49 -4.23 -0.08 -0.11
C ALA A 49 -4.67 -1.54 0.05
N LYS A 50 -3.93 -2.34 0.85
CA LYS A 50 -4.26 -3.75 1.10
C LYS A 50 -5.60 -3.87 1.84
N ARG A 51 -5.79 -3.06 2.90
CA ARG A 51 -7.06 -3.06 3.66
C ARG A 51 -8.24 -2.69 2.78
N ILE A 52 -8.12 -1.65 1.95
CA ILE A 52 -9.22 -1.22 1.07
C ILE A 52 -9.58 -2.34 0.10
N ARG A 53 -8.59 -2.94 -0.56
CA ARG A 53 -8.83 -4.06 -1.48
C ARG A 53 -9.52 -5.24 -0.79
N THR A 54 -9.08 -5.61 0.41
CA THR A 54 -9.72 -6.70 1.18
C THR A 54 -11.18 -6.39 1.51
N VAL A 55 -11.49 -5.15 1.87
CA VAL A 55 -12.89 -4.73 2.13
C VAL A 55 -13.72 -4.77 0.84
N ASP A 56 -13.18 -4.25 -0.27
CA ASP A 56 -13.87 -4.28 -1.57
C ASP A 56 -14.14 -5.71 -2.05
N ASP A 57 -13.16 -6.62 -1.87
CA ASP A 57 -13.30 -8.04 -2.22
C ASP A 57 -14.38 -8.74 -1.37
N LEU A 58 -14.43 -8.44 -0.06
CA LEU A 58 -15.47 -8.98 0.85
C LEU A 58 -16.87 -8.45 0.51
N ASP A 59 -16.99 -7.14 0.25
CA ASP A 59 -18.26 -6.52 -0.16
C ASP A 59 -18.76 -7.10 -1.49
N ALA A 60 -17.85 -7.39 -2.43
CA ALA A 60 -18.19 -8.04 -3.70
C ALA A 60 -18.70 -9.47 -3.49
N GLN A 61 -18.05 -10.25 -2.63
CA GLN A 61 -18.48 -11.63 -2.30
C GLN A 61 -19.86 -11.65 -1.65
N MET A 62 -20.10 -10.78 -0.66
CA MET A 62 -21.39 -10.73 0.04
C MET A 62 -22.56 -10.38 -0.90
N ARG A 63 -22.33 -9.52 -1.90
CA ARG A 63 -23.33 -9.19 -2.94
C ARG A 63 -23.61 -10.36 -3.88
N GLN A 64 -22.62 -11.22 -4.14
CA GLN A 64 -22.81 -12.41 -4.96
C GLN A 64 -23.58 -13.49 -4.20
N ASP A 65 -23.26 -13.72 -2.93
CA ASP A 65 -23.93 -14.72 -2.09
C ASP A 65 -25.42 -14.38 -1.83
N THR A 66 -25.74 -13.10 -1.67
CA THR A 66 -27.14 -12.64 -1.53
C THR A 66 -27.93 -12.67 -2.84
N GLY A 67 -27.24 -12.66 -3.99
CA GLY A 67 -27.86 -12.83 -5.32
C GLY A 67 -28.10 -14.28 -5.71
N GLN A 68 -27.33 -15.25 -5.18
CA GLN A 68 -27.49 -16.67 -5.49
C GLN A 68 -28.54 -17.40 -4.63
N ALA A 69 -28.96 -16.82 -3.50
CA ALA A 69 -29.97 -17.42 -2.62
C ALA A 69 -31.43 -17.23 -3.08
N GLN A 70 -31.67 -16.63 -4.26
CA GLN A 70 -33.01 -16.34 -4.80
C GLN A 70 -33.34 -17.07 -6.12
N GLY A 71 -32.56 -18.10 -6.49
CA GLY A 71 -32.74 -18.89 -7.72
C GLY A 71 -33.32 -20.27 -7.48
#